data_AF-A0A1Q7AG49-F1
#
_entry.id   AF-A0A1Q7AG49-F1
#
_cell.length_a   1.000
_cell.length_b   1.000
_cell.length_c   1.000
_cell.angle_alpha   90.00
_cell.angle_beta   90.00
_cell.angle_gamma   90.00
#
_symmetry.space_group_name_H-M   'P 1'
#
loop_
_entity.id
_entity.type
_entity.pdbx_description
1 polymer ?
#
loop_
_entity_poly.entity_id
_entity_poly.type
_entity_poly.pdbx_seq_one_letter_code
_entity_poly.pdbx_strand_id
1 'polypeptide(L)' 'MQEAAAEAADMGNAPEQTEGAPSENDIRTRAYHRFLERGGGHGQHFDDWIEAERELKSRK' A
#
# COMPACT_ATOMS: atom_id res chain seq x y z
N MET A 1 -25.33 25.53 30.86
CA MET A 1 -25.01 26.05 29.52
C MET A 1 -24.18 24.99 28.82
N GLN A 2 -24.67 24.52 27.67
CA GLN A 2 -23.89 23.83 26.62
C GLN A 2 -22.75 24.78 26.18
N GLU A 3 -21.64 24.38 25.57
CA GLU A 3 -21.48 23.94 24.17
C GLU A 3 -20.02 23.45 24.02
N ALA A 4 -19.76 22.19 23.62
CA ALA A 4 -19.50 21.77 22.24
C ALA A 4 -18.31 22.49 21.57
N ALA A 5 -17.10 21.95 21.76
CA ALA A 5 -16.00 22.12 20.82
C ALA A 5 -15.66 20.74 20.25
N ALA A 6 -15.94 20.60 18.96
CA ALA A 6 -15.79 19.41 18.15
C ALA A 6 -14.38 18.80 18.27
N GLU A 7 -14.31 17.56 18.76
CA GLU A 7 -13.21 16.66 18.39
C GLU A 7 -13.73 15.73 17.30
N ALA A 8 -13.91 16.32 16.11
CA ALA A 8 -14.03 15.58 14.87
C ALA A 8 -12.63 15.09 14.48
N ALA A 9 -12.10 14.11 15.20
CA ALA A 9 -10.94 13.35 14.76
C ALA A 9 -11.46 12.18 13.90
N ASP A 10 -11.65 12.52 12.63
CA ASP A 10 -11.38 11.65 11.48
C ASP A 10 -11.96 10.22 11.54
N MET A 11 -13.19 10.11 11.03
CA MET A 11 -13.77 8.88 10.55
C MET A 11 -12.85 8.20 9.52
N GLY A 12 -12.35 7.03 9.91
CA GLY A 12 -12.42 5.82 9.08
C GLY A 12 -11.59 5.82 7.80
N ASN A 13 -10.39 5.24 7.88
CA ASN A 13 -9.85 4.28 6.91
C ASN A 13 -8.38 3.98 7.27
N ALA A 14 -8.15 3.23 8.35
CA ALA A 14 -6.96 2.38 8.33
C ALA A 14 -7.37 1.17 7.48
N PRO A 15 -6.82 0.95 6.26
CA PRO A 15 -7.01 -0.34 5.62
C PRO A 15 -6.57 -1.35 6.66
N GLU A 16 -7.43 -2.31 6.94
CA GLU A 16 -7.17 -3.42 7.86
C GLU A 16 -5.93 -4.14 7.32
N GLN A 17 -4.76 -3.66 7.73
CA GLN A 17 -3.47 -4.26 7.51
C GLN A 17 -3.53 -5.51 8.37
N THR A 18 -4.12 -6.58 7.84
CA THR A 18 -4.04 -7.92 8.43
C THR A 18 -2.59 -8.12 8.82
N GLU A 19 -2.32 -8.22 10.12
CA GLU A 19 -0.99 -8.00 10.72
C GLU A 19 0.08 -9.01 10.25
N GLY A 20 -0.24 -9.92 9.33
CA GLY A 20 0.68 -10.89 8.72
C GLY A 20 0.84 -10.82 7.20
N ALA A 21 -0.02 -10.13 6.44
CA ALA A 21 0.04 -10.12 4.97
C ALA A 21 0.22 -8.70 4.42
N PRO A 22 1.00 -8.50 3.34
CA PRO A 22 1.03 -7.21 2.67
C PRO A 22 -0.31 -6.94 1.98
N SER A 23 -0.82 -5.71 2.10
CA SER A 23 -2.04 -5.33 1.41
C SER A 23 -1.80 -5.18 -0.09
N GLU A 24 -2.87 -5.27 -0.88
CA GLU A 24 -2.78 -4.99 -2.32
C GLU A 24 -2.20 -3.60 -2.61
N ASN A 25 -2.52 -2.61 -1.78
CA ASN A 25 -2.01 -1.25 -1.94
C ASN A 25 -0.48 -1.18 -1.73
N ASP A 26 0.06 -1.97 -0.80
CA ASP A 26 1.50 -2.06 -0.57
C ASP A 26 2.19 -2.72 -1.76
N ILE A 27 1.62 -3.80 -2.28
CA ILE A 27 2.11 -4.51 -3.47
C ILE A 27 2.12 -3.57 -4.67
N ARG A 28 1.03 -2.85 -4.91
CA ARG A 28 0.89 -1.87 -5.99
C ARG A 28 1.94 -0.76 -5.89
N THR A 29 2.13 -0.21 -4.70
CA THR A 29 3.13 0.85 -4.46
C THR A 29 4.54 0.33 -4.75
N ARG A 30 4.88 -0.87 -4.25
CA ARG A 30 6.20 -1.46 -4.48
C ARG A 30 6.42 -1.83 -5.96
N ALA A 31 5.41 -2.34 -6.65
CA ALA A 31 5.46 -2.65 -8.08
C ALA A 31 5.64 -1.39 -8.93
N TYR A 32 4.97 -0.30 -8.59
CA TYR A 32 5.15 0.99 -9.26
C TYR A 32 6.58 1.52 -9.11
N HIS A 33 7.18 1.39 -7.92
CA HIS A 33 8.58 1.75 -7.72
C HIS A 33 9.50 0.92 -8.63
N ARG A 34 9.27 -0.40 -8.76
CA ARG A 34 10.04 -1.26 -9.69
C ARG A 34 9.90 -0.80 -11.14
N PHE A 35 8.68 -0.46 -11.56
CA PHE A 35 8.42 0.08 -12.89
C PHE A 35 9.23 1.37 -13.15
N LEU A 36 9.29 2.27 -12.16
CA LEU A 36 10.10 3.49 -12.25
C LEU A 36 11.61 3.21 -12.25
N GLU A 37 12.10 2.28 -11.41
CA GLU A 37 13.51 1.87 -11.34
C GLU A 37 14.03 1.33 -12.68
N ARG A 38 13.17 0.65 -13.46
CA ARG A 38 13.48 0.18 -14.83
C ARG A 38 13.40 1.30 -15.89
N GLY A 39 12.90 2.48 -15.55
CA GLY A 39 12.68 3.58 -16.49
C GLY A 39 11.34 3.52 -17.22
N GLY A 40 10.32 2.87 -16.64
CA GLY A 40 8.96 2.91 -17.15
C GLY A 40 8.68 2.02 -18.37
N GLY A 41 9.45 0.95 -18.53
CA GLY A 41 9.27 -0.04 -19.60
C GLY A 41 7.92 -0.77 -19.48
N HIS A 42 7.21 -0.86 -20.60
CA HIS A 42 5.93 -1.54 -20.76
C HIS A 42 6.14 -3.06 -20.91
N GLY A 43 5.14 -3.86 -20.54
CA GLY A 43 5.17 -5.32 -20.69
C GLY A 43 5.76 -6.12 -19.51
N GLN A 44 6.06 -5.46 -18.41
CA GLN A 44 6.68 -6.09 -17.23
C GLN A 44 5.96 -5.75 -15.90
N HIS A 45 4.83 -5.06 -15.99
CA HIS A 45 4.00 -4.66 -14.84
C HIS A 45 3.52 -5.88 -14.02
N PHE A 46 3.25 -7.01 -14.68
CA PHE A 46 2.87 -8.24 -13.99
C PHE A 46 4.06 -8.85 -13.23
N ASP A 47 5.23 -8.91 -13.86
CA ASP A 47 6.46 -9.38 -13.19
C ASP A 47 6.82 -8.47 -12.00
N ASP A 48 6.73 -7.14 -12.19
CA ASP A 48 6.96 -6.15 -11.14
C ASP A 48 6.01 -6.33 -9.95
N TRP A 49 4.76 -6.74 -10.22
CA TRP A 49 3.75 -7.04 -9.22
C TRP A 49 4.07 -8.30 -8.42
N ILE A 50 4.40 -9.41 -9.09
CA ILE A 50 4.72 -10.67 -8.41
C ILE A 50 5.98 -10.53 -7.56
N GLU A 51 6.99 -9.81 -8.06
CA GLU A 51 8.21 -9.54 -7.32
C GLU A 51 7.98 -8.61 -6.12
N ALA A 52 7.13 -7.59 -6.27
CA ALA A 52 6.71 -6.75 -5.16
C ALA A 52 5.97 -7.53 -4.08
N GLU A 53 5.04 -8.41 -4.46
CA GLU A 53 4.30 -9.25 -3.52
C GLU A 53 5.24 -10.16 -2.73
N ARG A 54 6.17 -10.84 -3.41
CA ARG A 54 7.16 -11.72 -2.77
C ARG A 54 8.05 -10.95 -1.80
N GLU A 55 8.58 -9.81 -2.22
CA GLU A 55 9.46 -8.99 -1.38
C GLU A 55 8.76 -8.53 -0.10
N LEU A 56 7.51 -8.08 -0.21
CA LEU A 56 6.73 -7.63 0.94
C LEU A 56 6.33 -8.78 1.86
N LYS A 57 6.07 -9.98 1.31
CA LYS A 57 5.84 -11.19 2.11
C LYS A 57 7.10 -11.65 2.86
N SER A 58 8.30 -11.42 2.30
CA SER A 58 9.58 -11.82 2.92
C SER A 58 10.16 -10.82 3.92
N ARG A 59 9.76 -9.54 3.88
CA ARG A 59 10.26 -8.48 4.79
C ARG A 59 9.51 -8.39 6.12
N LYS A 60 8.56 -9.28 6.37
CA LYS A 60 7.73 -9.37 7.57
C LYS A 60 8.24 -10.50 8.45
#